data_AF-A0A7Y5JKM9-F1
#
_entry.id   AF-A0A7Y5JKM9-F1
#
_cell.length_a   1.000
_cell.length_b   1.000
_cell.length_c   1.000
_cell.angle_alpha   90.00
_cell.angle_beta   90.00
_cell.angle_gamma   90.00
#
_symmetry.space_group_name_H-M   'P 1'
#
loop_
_entity.id
_entity.type
_entity.pdbx_description
1 polymer ?
#
loop_
_entity_poly.entity_id
_entity_poly.type
_entity_poly.pdbx_seq_one_letter_code
_entity_poly.pdbx_strand_id
1 'polypeptide(L)'
;LATISRGERNWATAHRYYDLCLRLNNKDVESVVDKIDVFMTAEEYDKAAGMLAKAAKAFPGHALINDAQQRFNRDSKRCQKCGTYMRYAAPFCPKCKASFL
;
A
#
# COMPACT_ATOMS: atom_id res chain seq x y z
N LEU A 1 -9.51 -9.03 13.89
CA LEU A 1 -9.32 -7.68 14.47
C LEU A 1 -8.81 -6.69 13.43
N ALA A 2 -7.68 -6.95 12.75
CA ALA A 2 -7.17 -6.09 11.69
C ALA A 2 -8.20 -5.81 10.58
N THR A 3 -8.87 -6.85 10.08
CA THR A 3 -9.93 -6.77 9.06
C THR A 3 -11.16 -5.99 9.53
N ILE A 4 -11.50 -6.08 10.82
CA ILE A 4 -12.63 -5.35 11.43
C ILE A 4 -12.29 -3.85 11.48
N SER A 5 -11.11 -3.50 12.00
CA SER A 5 -10.64 -2.11 12.03
C SER A 5 -10.47 -1.52 10.63
N ARG A 6 -10.08 -2.34 9.63
CA ARG A 6 -10.08 -1.95 8.22
C ARG A 6 -11.50 -1.63 7.73
N GLY A 7 -12.48 -2.46 8.06
CA GLY A 7 -13.90 -2.24 7.75
C GLY A 7 -14.46 -0.96 8.38
N GLU A 8 -14.03 -0.64 9.60
CA GLU A 8 -14.39 0.59 10.33
C GLU A 8 -13.63 1.84 9.86
N ARG A 9 -12.77 1.73 8.83
CA ARG A 9 -11.87 2.79 8.36
C ARG A 9 -10.91 3.32 9.43
N ASN A 10 -10.67 2.53 10.49
CA ASN A 10 -9.69 2.81 11.51
C ASN A 10 -8.31 2.28 11.07
N TRP A 11 -7.71 2.96 10.09
CA TRP A 11 -6.47 2.55 9.43
C TRP A 11 -5.30 2.43 10.41
N ALA A 12 -5.19 3.37 11.36
CA ALA A 12 -4.14 3.36 12.38
C ALA A 12 -4.19 2.08 13.22
N THR A 13 -5.39 1.65 13.62
CA THR A 13 -5.58 0.42 14.40
C THR A 13 -5.35 -0.81 13.53
N ALA A 14 -5.82 -0.81 12.28
CA ALA A 14 -5.55 -1.89 11.33
C ALA A 14 -4.05 -2.11 11.13
N HIS A 15 -3.28 -1.03 10.92
CA HIS A 15 -1.81 -1.11 10.80
C HIS A 15 -1.15 -1.70 12.03
N ARG A 16 -1.57 -1.30 13.25
CA ARG A 16 -1.03 -1.85 14.50
C ARG A 16 -1.27 -3.36 14.62
N TYR A 17 -2.44 -3.84 14.21
CA TYR A 17 -2.71 -5.27 14.23
C TYR A 17 -1.86 -6.03 13.20
N TYR A 18 -1.72 -5.52 11.98
CA TYR A 18 -0.84 -6.14 10.99
C TYR A 18 0.64 -6.08 11.42
N ASP A 19 1.07 -5.02 12.09
CA ASP A 19 2.42 -4.95 12.70
C ASP A 19 2.64 -6.04 13.75
N LEU A 20 1.62 -6.35 14.56
CA LEU A 20 1.68 -7.44 15.52
C LEU A 20 1.76 -8.80 14.80
N CYS A 21 0.93 -9.04 13.78
CA CYS A 21 0.99 -10.26 12.98
C CYS A 21 2.38 -10.48 12.37
N LEU A 22 2.94 -9.44 11.76
CA LEU A 22 4.27 -9.49 11.14
C LEU A 22 5.41 -9.59 12.15
N ARG A 23 5.19 -9.18 13.41
CA ARG A 23 6.15 -9.42 14.51
C ARG A 23 6.16 -10.88 14.93
N LEU A 24 4.99 -11.53 14.95
CA LEU A 24 4.85 -12.95 15.31
C LEU A 24 5.30 -13.87 14.17
N ASN A 25 4.96 -13.53 12.93
CA ASN A 25 5.40 -14.23 11.74
C ASN A 25 5.78 -13.21 10.65
N ASN A 26 7.07 -12.93 10.54
CA ASN A 26 7.58 -11.98 9.55
C ASN A 26 7.54 -12.49 8.10
N LYS A 27 7.13 -13.75 7.89
CA LYS A 27 6.93 -14.37 6.57
C LYS A 27 5.46 -14.55 6.21
N ASP A 28 4.54 -14.03 7.00
CA ASP A 28 3.12 -14.05 6.67
C ASP A 28 2.80 -13.09 5.51
N VAL A 29 2.78 -13.66 4.30
CA VAL A 29 2.55 -12.91 3.06
C VAL A 29 1.14 -12.32 3.01
N GLU A 30 0.14 -12.99 3.59
CA GLU A 30 -1.23 -12.45 3.63
C GLU A 30 -1.26 -11.17 4.45
N SER A 31 -0.67 -11.16 5.65
CA SER A 31 -0.55 -9.95 6.47
C SER A 31 0.26 -8.84 5.79
N VAL A 32 1.28 -9.18 4.98
CA VAL A 32 2.03 -8.20 4.18
C VAL A 32 1.12 -7.55 3.15
N VAL A 33 0.39 -8.34 2.37
CA VAL A 33 -0.51 -7.86 1.30
C VAL A 33 -1.66 -7.05 1.87
N ASP A 34 -2.31 -7.56 2.91
CA ASP A 34 -3.41 -6.87 3.56
C ASP A 34 -2.99 -5.51 4.10
N LYS A 35 -1.78 -5.39 4.65
CA LYS A 35 -1.25 -4.12 5.14
C LYS A 35 -0.93 -3.14 4.00
N ILE A 36 -0.45 -3.64 2.85
CA ILE A 36 -0.29 -2.84 1.62
C ILE A 36 -1.66 -2.30 1.18
N ASP A 37 -2.69 -3.14 1.19
CA ASP A 37 -4.04 -2.75 0.83
C ASP A 37 -4.60 -1.68 1.78
N VAL A 38 -4.33 -1.78 3.10
CA VAL A 38 -4.69 -0.71 4.06
C VAL A 38 -4.06 0.63 3.66
N PHE A 39 -2.76 0.65 3.32
CA PHE A 39 -2.10 1.88 2.86
C PHE A 39 -2.76 2.44 1.60
N MET A 40 -3.11 1.59 0.63
CA MET A 40 -3.80 2.03 -0.58
C MET A 40 -5.19 2.61 -0.29
N THR A 41 -5.97 1.96 0.57
CA THR A 41 -7.31 2.43 0.96
C THR A 41 -7.28 3.74 1.78
N ALA A 42 -6.21 3.96 2.54
CA ALA A 42 -5.96 5.20 3.28
C ALA A 42 -5.35 6.31 2.39
N GLU A 43 -5.20 6.07 1.09
CA GLU A 43 -4.51 6.95 0.12
C GLU A 43 -3.04 7.24 0.46
N GLU A 44 -2.40 6.39 1.26
CA GLU A 44 -0.99 6.45 1.65
C GLU A 44 -0.08 5.73 0.64
N TYR A 45 -0.21 6.08 -0.63
CA TYR A 45 0.41 5.36 -1.75
C TYR A 45 1.95 5.32 -1.69
N ASP A 46 2.62 6.34 -1.18
CA ASP A 46 4.08 6.32 -1.00
C ASP A 46 4.51 5.21 -0.01
N LYS A 47 3.74 5.00 1.06
CA LYS A 47 4.01 3.93 2.02
C LYS A 47 3.70 2.56 1.44
N ALA A 48 2.61 2.44 0.68
CA ALA A 48 2.29 1.23 -0.08
C ALA A 48 3.42 0.86 -1.04
N ALA A 49 3.94 1.82 -1.82
CA ALA A 49 5.05 1.62 -2.75
C ALA A 49 6.31 1.10 -2.04
N GLY A 50 6.67 1.72 -0.91
CA GLY A 50 7.82 1.31 -0.11
C GLY A 50 7.68 -0.10 0.46
N MET A 51 6.47 -0.49 0.87
CA MET A 51 6.20 -1.83 1.40
C MET A 51 6.18 -2.87 0.29
N LEU A 52 5.58 -2.58 -0.87
CA LEU A 52 5.62 -3.44 -2.06
C LEU A 52 7.05 -3.73 -2.53
N ALA A 53 7.90 -2.70 -2.60
CA ALA A 53 9.30 -2.88 -2.98
C ALA A 53 10.05 -3.82 -2.03
N LYS A 54 9.78 -3.72 -0.71
CA LYS A 54 10.35 -4.64 0.28
C LYS A 54 9.78 -6.06 0.13
N ALA A 55 8.47 -6.18 -0.07
CA ALA A 55 7.80 -7.47 -0.23
C ALA A 55 8.26 -8.21 -1.48
N ALA A 56 8.37 -7.52 -2.62
CA ALA A 56 8.86 -8.10 -3.87
C ALA A 56 10.30 -8.62 -3.76
N LYS A 57 11.14 -7.96 -2.95
CA LYS A 57 12.51 -8.41 -2.66
C LYS A 57 12.53 -9.61 -1.71
N ALA A 58 11.65 -9.65 -0.72
CA ALA A 58 11.60 -10.71 0.29
C ALA A 58 10.92 -12.00 -0.22
N PHE A 59 9.95 -11.86 -1.13
CA PHE A 59 9.16 -12.96 -1.69
C PHE A 59 9.17 -12.92 -3.22
N PRO A 60 10.34 -13.15 -3.86
CA PRO A 60 10.46 -13.05 -5.31
C PRO A 60 9.53 -14.08 -5.99
N GLY A 61 8.68 -13.59 -6.91
CA GLY A 61 7.77 -14.44 -7.68
C GLY A 61 6.52 -14.92 -6.93
N HIS A 62 6.29 -14.48 -5.69
CA HIS A 62 5.11 -14.89 -4.93
C HIS A 62 3.82 -14.31 -5.51
N ALA A 63 2.85 -15.16 -5.84
CA ALA A 63 1.61 -14.79 -6.52
C ALA A 63 0.87 -13.62 -5.86
N LEU A 64 0.60 -13.70 -4.55
CA LEU A 64 -0.09 -12.64 -3.81
C LEU A 64 0.63 -11.27 -3.85
N ILE A 65 1.97 -11.27 -3.86
CA ILE A 65 2.76 -10.03 -3.98
C ILE A 65 2.66 -9.46 -5.39
N ASN A 66 2.72 -10.33 -6.40
CA ASN A 66 2.54 -9.92 -7.80
C ASN A 66 1.13 -9.34 -8.03
N ASP A 67 0.09 -9.96 -7.45
CA ASP A 67 -1.28 -9.47 -7.54
C ASP A 67 -1.44 -8.13 -6.81
N ALA A 68 -0.82 -7.95 -5.64
CA ALA A 68 -0.77 -6.67 -4.94
C ALA A 68 -0.05 -5.59 -5.78
N GLN A 69 1.05 -5.95 -6.45
CA GLN A 69 1.79 -5.04 -7.34
C GLN A 69 0.95 -4.61 -8.55
N GLN A 70 0.21 -5.55 -9.16
CA GLN A 70 -0.70 -5.23 -10.27
C GLN A 70 -1.82 -4.28 -9.84
N ARG A 71 -2.45 -4.55 -8.69
CA ARG A 71 -3.47 -3.66 -8.11
C ARG A 71 -2.90 -2.26 -7.82
N PHE A 72 -1.71 -2.18 -7.23
CA PHE A 72 -1.04 -0.91 -7.01
C PHE A 72 -0.76 -0.14 -8.29
N ASN A 73 -0.28 -0.81 -9.34
CA ASN A 73 -0.02 -0.17 -10.64
C ASN A 73 -1.30 0.32 -11.33
N ARG A 74 -2.43 -0.38 -11.13
CA ARG A 74 -3.74 0.04 -11.65
C ARG A 74 -4.30 1.25 -10.90
N ASP A 75 -4.21 1.23 -9.57
CA ASP A 75 -4.91 2.20 -8.72
C ASP A 75 -4.07 3.44 -8.38
N SER A 76 -2.77 3.42 -8.70
CA SER A 76 -1.84 4.51 -8.42
C SER A 76 -1.15 5.05 -9.68
N LYS A 77 -0.65 6.28 -9.58
CA LYS A 77 0.27 6.88 -10.55
C LYS A 77 1.41 7.60 -9.83
N ARG A 78 2.54 7.71 -10.52
CA ARG A 78 3.72 8.43 -10.02
C ARG A 78 3.76 9.84 -10.61
N CYS A 79 3.96 10.86 -9.77
CA CYS A 79 4.19 12.22 -10.24
C CYS A 79 5.48 12.31 -11.05
N GLN A 80 5.41 12.79 -12.29
CA GLN A 80 6.60 12.99 -13.12
C GLN A 80 7.51 14.11 -12.58
N LYS A 81 6.96 15.07 -11.83
CA LYS A 81 7.72 16.21 -11.29
C LYS A 81 8.44 15.90 -9.98
N CYS A 82 7.78 15.26 -9.03
CA CYS A 82 8.34 15.02 -7.68
C CYS A 82 8.43 13.56 -7.27
N GLY A 83 8.03 12.62 -8.14
CA GLY A 83 8.14 11.19 -7.89
C GLY A 83 7.17 10.59 -6.86
N THR A 84 6.29 11.39 -6.25
CA THR A 84 5.29 10.94 -5.27
C THR A 84 4.24 10.05 -5.92
N TYR A 85 3.93 8.93 -5.26
CA TYR A 85 2.80 8.09 -5.62
C TYR A 85 1.51 8.66 -5.07
N MET A 86 0.44 8.53 -5.85
CA MET A 86 -0.89 8.97 -5.49
C MET A 86 -1.93 8.12 -6.21
N ARG A 87 -3.20 8.27 -5.83
CA ARG A 87 -4.32 7.66 -6.53
C ARG A 87 -4.30 8.04 -8.01
N TYR A 88 -4.59 7.08 -8.89
CA TYR A 88 -4.59 7.30 -10.34
C TYR A 88 -5.52 8.44 -10.77
N ALA A 89 -6.72 8.49 -10.18
CA ALA A 89 -7.73 9.51 -10.45
C ALA A 89 -7.43 10.90 -9.86
N ALA A 90 -6.32 11.09 -9.13
CA ALA A 90 -6.00 12.38 -8.52
C ALA A 90 -5.78 13.46 -9.61
N PRO A 91 -6.52 14.59 -9.60
CA PRO A 91 -6.38 15.63 -10.62
C PRO A 91 -5.10 16.46 -10.44
N PHE A 92 -4.55 16.50 -9.23
CA PHE A 92 -3.32 17.21 -8.90
C PHE A 92 -2.41 16.36 -8.01
N CYS A 93 -1.12 16.66 -8.04
CA CYS A 93 -0.16 16.05 -7.13
C CYS A 93 -0.36 16.60 -5.71
N PRO A 94 -0.53 15.75 -4.69
CA PRO A 94 -0.73 16.22 -3.32
C PRO A 94 0.47 17.00 -2.78
N LYS A 95 1.69 16.63 -3.22
CA LYS A 95 2.96 17.20 -2.78
C LYS A 95 3.36 18.47 -3.53
N CYS A 96 3.45 18.43 -4.86
CA CYS A 96 3.97 19.55 -5.66
C CYS A 96 2.90 20.37 -6.39
N LYS A 97 1.62 20.05 -6.19
CA LYS A 97 0.45 20.73 -6.80
C LYS A 97 0.44 20.78 -8.33
N ALA A 98 1.29 19.98 -8.99
CA ALA A 98 1.25 19.83 -10.45
C ALA A 98 -0.11 19.28 -10.89
N SER A 99 -0.72 19.91 -11.91
CA SER A 99 -1.94 19.43 -12.55
C SER A 99 -1.66 18.21 -13.43
N PHE A 100 -2.63 17.32 -13.50
CA PHE A 100 -2.70 16.21 -14.47
C PHE A 100 -3.94 16.27 -15.35
N LEU A 101 -4.69 17.38 -15.26
CA LEU A 101 -5.75 17.77 -16.20
C LEU A 101 -5.14 18.42 -17.44
#